data_AF-A0AAW4JVV3-F1
#
_entry.id   AF-A0AAW4JVV3-F1
#
_cell.length_a   1.000
_cell.length_b   1.000
_cell.length_c   1.000
_cell.angle_alpha   90.00
_cell.angle_beta   90.00
_cell.angle_gamma   90.00
#
_symmetry.space_group_name_H-M   'P 1'
#
loop_
_entity.id
_entity.type
_entity.pdbx_description
1 polymer ?
#
loop_
_entity_poly.entity_id
_entity_poly.type
_entity_poly.pdbx_seq_one_letter_code
_entity_poly.pdbx_strand_id
1 'polypeptide(L)'
;MQEVLEQESLLILSIKDAKNEDTSIESFRVLLKYGADMDLGVRRYDENGKEYLYYPTDVFARGYFVSPMIMQRKRKIWDDRKKVLKKF
;
A
#
# COMPACT_ATOMS: atom_id res chain seq x y z
N MET A 1 -28.06 -10.78 -7.51
CA MET A 1 -26.87 -9.92 -7.67
C MET A 1 -25.81 -10.53 -6.78
N GLN A 2 -24.77 -11.13 -7.36
CA GLN A 2 -23.70 -11.74 -6.56
C GLN A 2 -22.88 -10.60 -5.98
N GLU A 3 -22.78 -10.52 -4.66
CA GLU A 3 -22.03 -9.46 -3.98
C GLU A 3 -20.55 -9.68 -4.30
N VAL A 4 -20.04 -8.88 -5.22
CA VAL A 4 -18.66 -9.00 -5.66
C VAL A 4 -17.79 -8.32 -4.61
N LEU A 5 -17.30 -9.11 -3.67
CA LEU A 5 -16.46 -8.62 -2.57
C LEU A 5 -15.10 -8.20 -3.12
N GLU A 6 -14.86 -6.90 -3.11
CA GLU A 6 -13.54 -6.35 -3.39
C GLU A 6 -12.51 -6.85 -2.35
N GLN A 7 -11.33 -7.23 -2.82
CA GLN A 7 -10.27 -7.73 -1.96
C GLN A 7 -9.33 -6.61 -1.52
N GLU A 8 -8.78 -6.73 -0.33
CA GLU A 8 -7.88 -5.74 0.26
C GLU A 8 -6.65 -6.43 0.86
N SER A 9 -5.53 -5.72 0.91
CA SER A 9 -4.33 -6.19 1.62
C SER A 9 -3.98 -5.29 2.80
N LEU A 10 -3.35 -5.87 3.83
CA LEU A 10 -2.84 -5.08 4.97
C LEU A 10 -1.87 -4.00 4.51
N LEU A 11 -1.09 -4.25 3.46
CA LEU A 11 -0.17 -3.26 2.90
C LEU A 11 -0.92 -2.09 2.27
N ILE A 12 -1.96 -2.34 1.46
CA ILE A 12 -2.78 -1.28 0.87
C ILE A 12 -3.50 -0.47 1.96
N LEU A 13 -4.08 -1.14 2.97
CA LEU A 13 -4.69 -0.46 4.11
C LEU A 13 -3.69 0.41 4.85
N SER A 14 -2.48 -0.12 5.12
CA SER A 14 -1.43 0.64 5.79
C SER A 14 -0.99 1.85 4.99
N ILE A 15 -0.98 1.77 3.65
CA ILE A 15 -0.63 2.92 2.80
C ILE A 15 -1.69 4.01 2.92
N LYS A 16 -2.98 3.63 2.91
CA LYS A 16 -4.12 4.55 3.02
C LYS A 16 -4.37 5.08 4.44
N ASP A 17 -3.80 4.45 5.47
CA ASP A 17 -4.01 4.89 6.85
C ASP A 17 -3.38 6.27 7.11
N ALA A 18 -4.21 7.19 7.59
CA ALA A 18 -3.84 8.56 7.93
C ALA A 18 -4.31 8.97 9.33
N LYS A 19 -4.88 8.04 10.13
CA LYS A 19 -5.53 8.39 11.40
C LYS A 19 -4.54 8.81 12.47
N ASN A 20 -3.46 8.04 12.63
CA ASN A 20 -2.40 8.29 13.59
C ASN A 20 -1.05 8.17 12.88
N GLU A 21 -0.27 9.25 12.87
CA GLU A 21 0.98 9.32 12.10
C GLU A 21 1.96 8.20 12.47
N ASP A 22 2.30 8.05 13.75
CA ASP A 22 3.32 7.09 14.17
C ASP A 22 2.87 5.64 13.93
N THR A 23 1.61 5.33 14.23
CA THR A 23 1.04 3.98 14.00
C THR A 23 0.99 3.64 12.52
N SER A 24 0.59 4.59 11.68
CA SER A 24 0.51 4.44 10.23
C SER A 24 1.89 4.18 9.61
N ILE A 25 2.90 4.95 10.03
CA ILE A 25 4.28 4.80 9.57
C ILE A 25 4.87 3.47 10.06
N GLU A 26 4.65 3.12 11.33
CA GLU A 26 5.20 1.90 11.91
C GLU A 26 4.59 0.64 11.30
N SER A 27 3.28 0.62 11.09
CA SER A 27 2.59 -0.50 10.45
C SER A 27 3.14 -0.77 9.05
N PHE A 28 3.33 0.30 8.26
CA PHE A 28 3.95 0.20 6.94
C PHE A 28 5.38 -0.37 7.01
N ARG A 29 6.19 0.12 7.97
CA ARG A 29 7.56 -0.36 8.19
C ARG A 29 7.60 -1.85 8.54
N VAL A 30 6.75 -2.29 9.47
CA VAL A 30 6.66 -3.67 9.93
C VAL A 30 6.26 -4.59 8.78
N LEU A 31 5.22 -4.24 8.01
CA LEU A 31 4.79 -5.04 6.87
C LEU A 31 5.93 -5.26 5.86
N LEU A 32 6.64 -4.20 5.48
CA LEU A 32 7.78 -4.32 4.56
C LEU A 32 8.96 -5.12 5.15
N LYS A 33 9.20 -5.00 6.46
CA LYS A 33 10.23 -5.77 7.17
C LYS A 33 9.96 -7.27 7.08
N TYR A 34 8.70 -7.67 7.21
CA TYR A 34 8.27 -9.07 7.18
C TYR A 34 7.89 -9.59 5.78
N GLY A 35 8.20 -8.83 4.72
CA GLY A 35 8.11 -9.33 3.34
C GLY A 35 6.76 -9.09 2.67
N ALA A 36 5.96 -8.14 3.15
CA ALA A 36 4.81 -7.68 2.38
C ALA A 36 5.31 -7.15 1.02
N ASP A 37 4.71 -7.67 -0.05
CA ASP A 37 5.10 -7.39 -1.42
C ASP A 37 4.32 -6.18 -1.97
N MET A 38 5.06 -5.19 -2.47
CA MET A 38 4.51 -3.96 -3.04
C MET A 38 3.83 -4.21 -4.39
N ASP A 39 4.15 -5.32 -5.05
CA ASP A 39 3.62 -5.71 -6.36
C ASP A 39 2.55 -6.82 -6.27
N LEU A 40 2.09 -7.16 -5.05
CA LEU A 40 0.97 -8.07 -4.83
C LEU A 40 -0.37 -7.37 -5.04
N GLY A 41 -0.92 -7.48 -6.24
CA GLY A 41 -2.22 -6.94 -6.62
C GLY A 41 -3.40 -7.67 -5.98
N VAL A 42 -4.46 -6.94 -5.65
CA VAL A 42 -5.74 -7.48 -5.17
C VAL A 42 -6.86 -7.22 -6.18
N ARG A 43 -7.88 -8.07 -6.19
CA ARG A 43 -9.01 -7.96 -7.13
C ARG A 43 -9.94 -6.79 -6.77
N ARG A 44 -10.23 -5.93 -7.75
CA ARG A 44 -11.21 -4.82 -7.71
C ARG A 44 -12.05 -4.78 -8.99
N TYR A 45 -13.08 -3.94 -8.99
CA TYR A 45 -13.98 -3.79 -10.13
C TYR A 45 -14.20 -2.31 -10.42
N ASP A 46 -14.20 -1.93 -11.69
CA ASP A 46 -14.48 -0.55 -12.09
C ASP A 46 -15.99 -0.23 -12.02
N GLU A 47 -16.37 1.01 -12.32
CA GLU A 47 -17.76 1.48 -12.32
C GLU A 47 -18.66 0.69 -13.30
N ASN A 48 -18.07 0.02 -14.29
CA ASN A 48 -18.78 -0.82 -15.27
C ASN A 48 -18.79 -2.31 -14.87
N GLY A 49 -18.24 -2.67 -13.69
CA GLY A 49 -18.14 -4.04 -13.22
C GLY A 49 -17.01 -4.86 -13.87
N LYS A 50 -16.07 -4.22 -14.57
CA LYS A 50 -14.91 -4.91 -15.15
C LYS A 50 -13.85 -5.15 -14.07
N GLU A 51 -13.40 -6.39 -13.93
CA GLU A 51 -12.33 -6.77 -13.01
C GLU A 51 -11.00 -6.11 -13.40
N TYR A 52 -10.28 -5.61 -12.40
CA TYR A 52 -8.89 -5.17 -12.54
C TYR A 52 -8.08 -5.49 -11.28
N LEU A 53 -6.75 -5.46 -11.42
CA LEU A 53 -5.81 -5.63 -10.30
C LEU A 53 -5.43 -4.27 -9.72
N TYR A 54 -5.56 -4.14 -8.41
CA TYR A 54 -5.24 -2.94 -7.66
C TYR A 54 -3.99 -3.18 -6.81
N TYR A 55 -2.90 -2.46 -7.12
CA TYR A 55 -1.60 -2.72 -6.53
C TYR A 55 -1.24 -1.74 -5.42
N PRO A 56 -0.51 -2.19 -4.37
CA PRO A 56 0.07 -1.28 -3.37
C PRO A 56 0.93 -0.18 -4.00
N THR A 57 1.72 -0.49 -5.03
CA THR A 57 2.54 0.49 -5.78
C THR A 57 1.72 1.64 -6.37
N ASP A 58 0.55 1.36 -6.93
CA ASP A 58 -0.34 2.39 -7.49
C ASP A 58 -0.88 3.31 -6.39
N VAL A 59 -1.31 2.73 -5.27
CA VAL A 59 -1.80 3.50 -4.12
C VAL A 59 -0.70 4.38 -3.55
N PHE A 60 0.51 3.81 -3.44
CA PHE A 60 1.68 4.47 -2.90
C PHE A 60 2.17 5.63 -3.77
N ALA A 61 2.13 5.46 -5.08
CA ALA A 61 2.51 6.49 -6.05
C ALA A 61 1.56 7.69 -5.97
N ARG A 62 0.25 7.43 -5.93
CA ARG A 62 -0.82 8.43 -5.89
C ARG A 62 -0.83 9.20 -4.56
N GLY A 63 -0.82 8.50 -3.43
CA GLY A 63 -0.67 9.11 -2.10
C GLY A 63 -1.73 10.16 -1.70
N TYR A 64 -2.81 10.34 -2.46
CA TYR A 64 -3.75 11.46 -2.31
C TYR A 64 -4.60 11.41 -1.04
N PHE A 65 -4.65 10.27 -0.35
CA PHE A 65 -5.53 10.04 0.79
C PHE A 65 -4.86 10.31 2.15
N VAL A 66 -3.59 10.71 2.16
CA VAL A 66 -2.75 10.76 3.36
C VAL A 66 -1.95 12.06 3.38
N SER A 67 -1.67 12.59 4.57
CA SER A 67 -0.90 13.83 4.70
C SER A 67 0.47 13.71 4.00
N PRO A 68 0.98 14.79 3.38
CA PRO A 68 2.29 14.77 2.71
C PRO A 68 3.43 14.31 3.64
N MET A 69 3.36 14.66 4.92
CA MET A 69 4.36 14.27 5.93
C MET A 69 4.41 12.75 6.12
N ILE A 70 3.26 12.09 6.36
CA ILE A 70 3.20 10.63 6.52
C ILE A 70 3.70 9.94 5.24
N MET A 71 3.24 10.41 4.07
CA MET A 71 3.67 9.82 2.80
C MET A 71 5.15 10.01 2.54
N GLN A 72 5.74 11.15 2.88
CA GLN A 72 7.18 11.37 2.76
C GLN A 72 7.97 10.40 3.65
N ARG A 73 7.53 10.18 4.89
CA ARG A 73 8.17 9.23 5.82
C ARG A 73 8.05 7.78 5.32
N LYS A 74 6.89 7.38 4.80
CA LYS A 74 6.72 6.06 4.16
C LYS A 74 7.59 5.91 2.91
N ARG A 75 7.70 6.94 2.05
CA ARG A 75 8.58 6.93 0.86
C ARG A 75 10.04 6.69 1.25
N LYS A 76 10.52 7.37 2.29
CA LYS A 76 11.87 7.14 2.82
C LYS A 76 12.09 5.68 3.25
N ILE A 77 11.14 5.10 3.98
CA ILE A 77 11.20 3.68 4.40
C ILE A 77 11.28 2.76 3.17
N TRP A 78 10.44 3.00 2.15
CA TRP A 78 10.44 2.18 0.95
C TRP A 78 11.74 2.32 0.14
N ASP A 79 12.26 3.54 -0.01
CA ASP A 79 13.53 3.80 -0.68
C ASP A 79 14.71 3.10 0.00
N ASP A 80 14.73 3.12 1.34
CA ASP A 80 15.75 2.43 2.12
C ASP A 80 15.60 0.90 1.99
N ARG A 81 14.37 0.36 1.97
CA ARG A 81 14.13 -1.07 1.74
C ARG A 81 14.62 -1.53 0.36
N LYS A 82 14.35 -0.76 -0.70
CA LYS A 82 14.84 -1.08 -2.06
C LYS A 82 16.37 -1.20 -2.13
N LYS A 83 17.11 -0.39 -1.38
CA LYS A 83 18.58 -0.48 -1.31
C LYS A 83 19.05 -1.80 -0.68
N VAL A 84 18.28 -2.35 0.26
CA VAL A 84 18.58 -3.64 0.89
C VAL A 84 18.24 -4.79 -0.06
N LEU A 85 17.10 -4.72 -0.77
CA LEU A 85 16.67 -5.77 -1.69
C LEU A 85 17.62 -5.91 -2.90
N LYS A 86 18.18 -4.81 -3.41
CA LYS A 86 19.15 -4.81 -4.53
C LYS A 86 20.52 -5.43 -4.22
N LYS A 87 20.79 -5.80 -2.96
CA LYS A 87 22.06 -6.40 -2.54
C LYS A 87 22.08 -7.93 -2.65
N PHE A 88 20.99 -8.52 -3.10
CA PHE A 88 20.82 -9.95 -3.38
C PHE A 88 20.38 -10.12 -4.83
#